data_AF-F4KR84-F1
#
_entry.id   AF-F4KR84-F1
#
_cell.length_a   1.000
_cell.length_b   1.000
_cell.length_c   1.000
_cell.angle_alpha   90.00
_cell.angle_beta   90.00
_cell.angle_gamma   90.00
#
_symmetry.space_group_name_H-M   'P 1'
#
loop_
_entity.id
_entity.type
_entity.pdbx_description
1 polymer ?
#
loop_
_entity_poly.entity_id
_entity_poly.type
_entity_poly.pdbx_seq_one_letter_code
_entity_poly.pdbx_strand_id
1 'polypeptide(L)'
;MLSENGGKRCIQLIRLYTLPMKQIAYLFLLMLSLHTSCSSQAPLSGKITLVPNGHWAPTLYLIQPHSLDEVATSFLGQVIDSAQVKADGSFAFEKLPDSVEPMLLELAVQKKGEQFVTRLNNDDPSSANYCPIIWKNGLKLKISASMAQFQSSFTIENPSPENAALLSLRDLRQAAFQQYMSKNKDEEHEETKILEAEAARLNFQKPLMDFAQQTDQLLPALLAIRWVSPNQDYERIPEFLFSQCQKWQSSNPGHPWVCQLPTKPQNRFGVLGKKFIERM
;
A
#
# COMPACT_ATOMS: atom_id res chain seq x y z
N MET A 1 -99.21 -23.38 -7.38
CA MET A 1 -99.08 -23.67 -5.95
C MET A 1 -97.78 -23.05 -5.47
N LEU A 2 -97.87 -22.23 -4.43
CA LEU A 2 -96.80 -21.47 -3.80
C LEU A 2 -95.71 -22.39 -3.22
N SER A 3 -94.44 -21.97 -3.30
CA SER A 3 -93.55 -21.98 -2.13
C SER A 3 -92.31 -21.13 -2.40
N GLU A 4 -92.12 -20.12 -1.56
CA GLU A 4 -90.88 -19.39 -1.37
C GLU A 4 -89.82 -20.26 -0.68
N ASN A 5 -88.55 -19.99 -0.99
CA ASN A 5 -87.35 -20.07 -0.13
C ASN A 5 -86.16 -19.74 -1.05
N GLY A 6 -85.33 -18.71 -0.85
CA GLY A 6 -84.72 -18.23 0.38
C GLY A 6 -83.25 -18.67 0.39
N GLY A 7 -82.32 -17.87 -0.17
CA GLY A 7 -80.89 -18.21 -0.22
C GLY A 7 -80.00 -17.01 -0.55
N LYS A 8 -79.15 -16.64 0.42
CA LYS A 8 -78.46 -15.35 0.56
C LYS A 8 -77.16 -15.27 -0.25
N ARG A 9 -76.87 -14.07 -0.78
CA ARG A 9 -75.56 -13.62 -1.28
C ARG A 9 -74.56 -13.50 -0.13
N CYS A 10 -73.32 -13.93 -0.34
CA CYS A 10 -72.18 -13.55 0.49
C CYS A 10 -71.04 -13.06 -0.42
N ILE A 11 -70.87 -11.74 -0.50
CA ILE A 11 -69.72 -11.08 -1.14
C ILE A 11 -68.74 -10.77 0.00
N GLN A 12 -67.55 -11.39 -0.02
CA GLN A 12 -66.46 -11.00 0.86
C GLN A 12 -65.88 -9.66 0.38
N LEU A 13 -66.12 -8.61 1.16
CA LEU A 13 -65.46 -7.31 1.02
C LEU A 13 -64.18 -7.30 1.87
N ILE A 14 -63.04 -7.18 1.19
CA ILE A 14 -61.72 -6.95 1.79
C ILE A 14 -61.74 -5.54 2.42
N ARG A 15 -61.61 -5.47 3.75
CA ARG A 15 -61.37 -4.20 4.47
C ARG A 15 -59.92 -3.76 4.25
N LEU A 16 -59.72 -2.79 3.35
CA LEU A 16 -58.52 -1.96 3.33
C LEU A 16 -58.60 -0.99 4.51
N TYR A 17 -57.82 -1.24 5.56
CA TYR A 17 -57.67 -0.32 6.68
C TYR A 17 -56.84 0.88 6.23
N THR A 18 -57.47 2.05 6.08
CA THR A 18 -56.77 3.33 5.92
C THR A 18 -56.23 3.77 7.28
N LEU A 19 -54.91 3.78 7.43
CA LEU A 19 -54.25 4.31 8.63
C LEU A 19 -54.51 5.82 8.75
N PRO A 20 -54.79 6.35 9.95
CA PRO A 20 -55.07 7.76 10.16
C PRO A 20 -53.84 8.64 9.83
N MET A 21 -54.05 9.76 9.14
CA MET A 21 -53.02 10.66 8.58
C MET A 21 -51.96 11.12 9.60
N LYS A 22 -52.30 11.20 10.90
CA LYS A 22 -51.35 11.47 11.99
C LYS A 22 -50.34 10.35 12.22
N GLN A 23 -50.75 9.07 12.10
CA GLN A 23 -49.84 7.93 12.25
C GLN A 23 -48.87 7.81 11.07
N ILE A 24 -49.30 8.19 9.86
CA ILE A 24 -48.43 8.27 8.67
C ILE A 24 -47.36 9.35 8.87
N ALA A 25 -47.71 10.51 9.43
CA ALA A 25 -46.76 11.58 9.75
C ALA A 25 -45.72 11.16 10.79
N TYR A 26 -46.12 10.44 11.86
CA TYR A 26 -45.19 9.88 12.84
C TYR A 26 -44.25 8.83 12.24
N LEU A 27 -44.75 7.98 11.33
CA LEU A 27 -43.94 7.00 10.63
C LEU A 27 -42.90 7.68 9.71
N PHE A 28 -43.30 8.75 9.01
CA PHE A 28 -42.40 9.55 8.18
C PHE A 28 -41.32 10.26 9.02
N LEU A 29 -41.70 10.85 10.16
CA LEU A 29 -40.76 11.52 11.06
C LEU A 29 -39.75 10.53 11.69
N LEU A 30 -40.21 9.31 12.03
CA LEU A 30 -39.36 8.23 12.53
C LEU A 30 -38.37 7.76 11.45
N MET A 31 -38.82 7.61 10.20
CA MET A 31 -37.96 7.22 9.07
C MET A 31 -36.91 8.29 8.74
N LEU A 32 -37.24 9.58 8.84
CA LEU A 32 -36.28 10.68 8.68
C LEU A 32 -35.21 10.71 9.77
N SER A 33 -35.51 10.24 10.98
CA SER A 33 -34.55 10.17 12.10
C SER A 33 -33.57 8.99 12.03
N LEU A 34 -33.82 8.00 11.16
CA LEU A 34 -32.95 6.84 10.97
C LEU A 34 -31.81 7.07 9.96
N HIS A 35 -31.80 8.21 9.27
CA HIS A 35 -30.80 8.54 8.25
C HIS A 35 -29.67 9.47 8.73
N THR A 36 -29.60 9.81 10.03
CA THR A 36 -28.50 10.61 10.60
C THR A 36 -27.37 9.77 11.17
N SER A 37 -27.11 8.58 10.65
CA SER A 37 -25.81 7.92 10.83
C SER A 37 -24.83 8.51 9.81
N CYS A 38 -24.28 9.68 10.16
CA CYS A 38 -23.08 10.22 9.53
C CYS A 38 -21.91 9.29 9.86
N SER A 39 -21.83 8.14 9.19
CA SER A 39 -20.62 7.32 9.19
C SER A 39 -19.58 8.11 8.43
N SER A 40 -18.72 8.84 9.14
CA SER A 40 -17.53 9.40 8.52
C SER A 40 -16.72 8.22 8.00
N GLN A 41 -16.59 8.10 6.68
CA GLN A 41 -15.82 7.03 6.06
C GLN A 41 -14.39 7.06 6.63
N ALA A 42 -13.92 5.90 7.10
CA ALA A 42 -12.57 5.75 7.64
C ALA A 42 -11.52 6.26 6.64
N PRO A 43 -10.48 6.97 7.10
CA PRO A 43 -9.45 7.54 6.24
C PRO A 43 -8.70 6.48 5.42
N LEU A 44 -8.55 5.28 5.96
CA LEU A 44 -7.99 4.13 5.27
C LEU A 44 -8.86 2.90 5.53
N SER A 45 -9.35 2.27 4.47
CA SER A 45 -10.21 1.10 4.54
C SER A 45 -10.02 0.21 3.32
N GLY A 46 -10.64 -0.97 3.30
CA GLY A 46 -10.51 -1.83 2.14
C GLY A 46 -11.03 -3.25 2.28
N LYS A 47 -10.62 -4.08 1.33
CA LYS A 47 -10.90 -5.52 1.27
C LYS A 47 -9.62 -6.32 1.09
N ILE A 48 -9.35 -7.22 2.02
CA ILE A 48 -8.30 -8.23 1.88
C ILE A 48 -8.92 -9.58 1.60
N THR A 49 -8.56 -10.19 0.48
CA THR A 49 -8.93 -11.57 0.18
C THR A 49 -8.14 -12.49 1.10
N LEU A 50 -8.85 -13.12 2.05
CA LEU A 50 -8.30 -14.11 2.96
C LEU A 50 -8.08 -15.45 2.23
N VAL A 51 -7.04 -16.17 2.63
CA VAL A 51 -6.82 -17.55 2.20
C VAL A 51 -7.46 -18.49 3.23
N PRO A 52 -8.46 -19.32 2.85
CA PRO A 52 -9.03 -20.32 3.75
C PRO A 52 -7.94 -21.23 4.33
N ASN A 53 -7.97 -21.47 5.63
CA ASN A 53 -6.94 -22.25 6.35
C ASN A 53 -5.50 -21.73 6.17
N GLY A 54 -5.34 -20.47 5.77
CA GLY A 54 -4.03 -19.87 5.53
C GLY A 54 -3.19 -19.72 6.81
N HIS A 55 -1.88 -19.66 6.61
CA HIS A 55 -0.91 -19.37 7.66
C HIS A 55 -0.73 -17.87 7.95
N TRP A 56 -1.63 -17.02 7.44
CA TRP A 56 -1.60 -15.57 7.64
C TRP A 56 -2.43 -15.14 8.84
N ALA A 57 -1.93 -14.17 9.60
CA ALA A 57 -2.72 -13.50 10.63
C ALA A 57 -3.73 -12.55 9.95
N PRO A 58 -5.00 -12.49 10.40
CA PRO A 58 -6.00 -11.60 9.84
C PRO A 58 -5.82 -10.17 10.38
N THR A 59 -4.61 -9.62 10.27
CA THR A 59 -4.27 -8.31 10.83
C THR A 59 -3.35 -7.57 9.86
N LEU A 60 -3.69 -6.31 9.61
CA LEU A 60 -2.85 -5.35 8.92
C LEU A 60 -2.14 -4.50 9.95
N TYR A 61 -0.86 -4.25 9.74
CA TYR A 61 -0.05 -3.34 10.53
C TYR A 61 0.27 -2.11 9.71
N LEU A 62 0.16 -0.93 10.32
CA LEU A 62 0.56 0.33 9.73
C LEU A 62 1.89 0.75 10.35
N ILE A 63 2.92 0.84 9.50
CA ILE A 63 4.30 1.12 9.90
C ILE A 63 4.70 2.49 9.34
N GLN A 64 5.35 3.29 10.18
CA GLN A 64 5.92 4.58 9.83
C GLN A 64 7.46 4.51 9.88
N PRO A 65 8.14 4.65 8.73
CA PRO A 65 9.58 4.91 8.69
C PRO A 65 9.89 6.32 9.19
N HIS A 66 10.92 6.50 10.01
CA HIS A 66 11.36 7.83 10.48
C HIS A 66 12.46 8.42 9.60
N SER A 67 13.29 7.55 9.03
CA SER A 67 14.41 7.93 8.18
C SER A 67 14.32 7.21 6.84
N LEU A 68 15.07 7.70 5.85
CA LEU A 68 15.13 7.06 4.55
C LEU A 68 15.69 5.64 4.65
N ASP A 69 16.55 5.35 5.63
CA ASP A 69 17.13 4.02 5.84
C ASP A 69 16.12 2.98 6.32
N GLU A 70 15.04 3.43 6.96
CA GLU A 70 13.98 2.54 7.46
C GLU A 70 12.98 2.17 6.35
N VAL A 71 12.86 3.00 5.32
CA VAL A 71 11.93 2.75 4.20
C VAL A 71 12.24 1.42 3.54
N ALA A 72 11.21 0.60 3.38
CA ALA A 72 11.22 -0.73 2.80
C ALA A 72 12.25 -1.67 3.44
N THR A 73 12.60 -1.45 4.70
CA THR A 73 13.67 -2.20 5.38
C THR A 73 13.10 -3.10 6.47
N SER A 74 13.45 -4.38 6.42
CA SER A 74 12.94 -5.37 7.36
C SER A 74 13.35 -5.05 8.80
N PHE A 75 12.43 -5.26 9.74
CA PHE A 75 12.57 -5.05 11.18
C PHE A 75 12.64 -3.59 11.65
N LEU A 76 12.59 -2.62 10.72
CA LEU A 76 12.66 -1.20 11.04
C LEU A 76 11.30 -0.50 10.90
N GLY A 77 11.24 0.76 11.35
CA GLY A 77 10.01 1.55 11.42
C GLY A 77 9.22 1.33 12.71
N GLN A 78 8.31 2.25 13.00
CA GLN A 78 7.40 2.16 14.15
C GLN A 78 6.03 1.66 13.69
N VAL A 79 5.50 0.65 14.35
CA VAL A 79 4.07 0.32 14.22
C VAL A 79 3.27 1.40 14.92
N ILE A 80 2.46 2.12 14.15
CA ILE A 80 1.63 3.22 14.66
C ILE A 80 0.17 2.83 14.85
N ASP A 81 -0.30 1.79 14.14
CA ASP A 81 -1.64 1.23 14.32
C ASP A 81 -1.74 -0.20 13.77
N SER A 82 -2.85 -0.88 14.04
CA SER A 82 -3.21 -2.15 13.43
C SER A 82 -4.72 -2.27 13.20
N ALA A 83 -5.12 -2.98 12.15
CA ALA A 83 -6.52 -3.25 11.85
C ALA A 83 -6.78 -4.74 11.70
N GLN A 84 -7.85 -5.22 12.35
CA GLN A 84 -8.35 -6.59 12.13
C GLN A 84 -9.04 -6.69 10.78
N VAL A 85 -8.70 -7.74 10.03
CA VAL A 85 -9.40 -8.13 8.80
C VAL A 85 -10.56 -9.03 9.19
N LYS A 86 -11.79 -8.56 8.96
CA LYS A 86 -13.01 -9.30 9.27
C LYS A 86 -13.17 -10.51 8.34
N ALA A 87 -14.08 -11.42 8.70
CA ALA A 87 -14.36 -12.63 7.91
C ALA A 87 -14.79 -12.33 6.46
N ASP A 88 -15.42 -11.17 6.22
CA ASP A 88 -15.81 -10.70 4.88
C ASP A 88 -14.66 -9.98 4.12
N GLY A 89 -13.45 -10.03 4.67
CA GLY A 89 -12.25 -9.36 4.17
C GLY A 89 -12.17 -7.86 4.48
N SER A 90 -13.19 -7.25 5.09
CA SER A 90 -13.15 -5.80 5.36
C SER A 90 -12.20 -5.43 6.49
N PHE A 91 -11.58 -4.27 6.36
CA PHE A 91 -10.78 -3.63 7.40
C PHE A 91 -10.94 -2.11 7.35
N ALA A 92 -10.62 -1.43 8.45
CA ALA A 92 -10.58 0.01 8.54
C ALA A 92 -9.54 0.45 9.60
N PHE A 93 -8.82 1.52 9.29
CA PHE A 93 -8.02 2.31 10.22
C PHE A 93 -8.78 3.62 10.48
N GLU A 94 -9.25 3.81 11.70
CA GLU A 94 -10.14 4.93 12.04
C GLU A 94 -9.38 6.25 12.26
N LYS A 95 -8.10 6.16 12.62
CA LYS A 95 -7.22 7.31 12.84
C LYS A 95 -5.90 7.08 12.13
N LEU A 96 -5.49 8.07 11.36
CA LEU A 96 -4.15 8.14 10.77
C LEU A 96 -3.42 9.34 11.37
N PRO A 97 -2.08 9.36 11.34
CA PRO A 97 -1.31 10.52 11.79
C PRO A 97 -1.76 11.79 11.07
N ASP A 98 -1.87 12.89 11.81
CA ASP A 98 -2.08 14.20 11.21
C ASP A 98 -0.84 14.58 10.39
N SER A 99 -1.02 14.80 9.09
CA SER A 99 0.05 15.18 8.18
C SER A 99 -0.46 16.15 7.12
N VAL A 100 -0.01 17.40 7.20
CA VAL A 100 -0.33 18.43 6.18
C VAL A 100 0.39 18.09 4.87
N GLU A 101 1.66 17.72 4.97
CA GLU A 101 2.47 17.26 3.85
C GLU A 101 2.26 15.76 3.58
N PRO A 102 2.48 15.29 2.35
CA PRO A 102 2.53 13.85 2.06
C PRO A 102 3.57 13.13 2.92
N MET A 103 3.20 11.98 3.48
CA MET A 103 4.09 11.06 4.18
C MET A 103 3.98 9.66 3.60
N LEU A 104 5.06 8.89 3.64
CA LEU A 104 5.07 7.49 3.25
C LEU A 104 4.84 6.62 4.50
N LEU A 105 3.85 5.74 4.39
CA LEU A 105 3.55 4.70 5.37
C LEU A 105 3.65 3.33 4.69
N GLU A 106 3.78 2.28 5.48
CA GLU A 106 3.86 0.91 4.98
C GLU A 106 2.75 0.08 5.62
N LEU A 107 1.90 -0.49 4.78
CA LEU A 107 0.95 -1.51 5.21
C LEU A 107 1.62 -2.86 5.12
N ALA A 108 1.57 -3.64 6.20
CA ALA A 108 2.16 -4.97 6.24
C ALA A 108 1.17 -6.01 6.76
N VAL A 109 1.34 -7.24 6.28
CA VAL A 109 0.65 -8.44 6.78
C VAL A 109 1.68 -9.46 7.24
N GLN A 110 1.32 -10.29 8.21
CA GLN A 110 2.24 -11.24 8.80
C GLN A 110 1.70 -12.66 8.85
N LYS A 111 2.60 -13.63 8.83
CA LYS A 111 2.26 -15.03 9.12
C LYS A 111 1.87 -15.17 10.60
N LYS A 112 1.01 -16.15 10.90
CA LYS A 112 0.65 -16.53 12.27
C LYS A 112 1.93 -16.91 13.03
N GLY A 113 2.10 -16.34 14.23
CA GLY A 113 3.25 -16.60 15.09
C GLY A 113 4.52 -15.82 14.75
N GLU A 114 4.49 -14.91 13.76
CA GLU A 114 5.59 -13.97 13.55
C GLU A 114 5.74 -13.06 14.77
N GLN A 115 6.96 -12.97 15.30
CA GLN A 115 7.28 -12.18 16.49
C GLN A 115 7.56 -10.73 16.13
N PHE A 116 8.10 -10.49 14.94
CA PHE A 116 8.48 -9.16 14.47
C PHE A 116 7.46 -8.65 13.45
N VAL A 117 6.50 -7.86 13.93
CA VAL A 117 5.47 -7.22 13.09
C VAL A 117 6.03 -6.31 11.99
N THR A 118 7.24 -5.79 12.18
CA THR A 118 8.00 -4.98 11.22
C THR A 118 8.87 -5.82 10.27
N ARG A 119 8.80 -7.16 10.31
CA ARG A 119 9.51 -8.00 9.35
C ARG A 119 8.90 -7.83 7.96
N LEU A 120 9.65 -7.18 7.07
CA LEU A 120 9.30 -7.00 5.67
C LEU A 120 10.06 -8.03 4.82
N ASN A 121 9.36 -8.67 3.88
CA ASN A 121 9.92 -9.61 2.92
C ASN A 121 10.27 -8.86 1.64
N ASN A 122 11.57 -8.69 1.39
CA ASN A 122 12.07 -7.91 0.25
C ASN A 122 12.62 -8.76 -0.89
N ASP A 123 12.93 -10.03 -0.63
CA ASP A 123 13.68 -10.89 -1.56
C ASP A 123 12.94 -11.13 -2.87
N ASP A 124 11.64 -11.42 -2.79
CA ASP A 124 10.77 -11.66 -3.93
C ASP A 124 9.57 -10.71 -3.91
N PRO A 125 9.50 -9.74 -4.85
CA PRO A 125 8.37 -8.80 -4.97
C PRO A 125 7.00 -9.47 -5.17
N SER A 126 6.95 -10.71 -5.64
CA SER A 126 5.69 -11.45 -5.86
C SER A 126 5.07 -11.96 -4.55
N SER A 127 5.92 -12.21 -3.54
CA SER A 127 5.55 -12.72 -2.21
C SER A 127 5.81 -11.72 -1.08
N ALA A 128 6.19 -10.48 -1.42
CA ALA A 128 6.38 -9.39 -0.48
C ALA A 128 5.09 -9.14 0.34
N ASN A 129 5.27 -9.05 1.66
CA ASN A 129 4.19 -8.98 2.65
C ASN A 129 3.81 -7.54 3.04
N TYR A 130 4.26 -6.54 2.28
CA TYR A 130 3.99 -5.14 2.56
C TYR A 130 3.78 -4.33 1.30
N CYS A 131 3.08 -3.20 1.40
CA CYS A 131 2.95 -2.22 0.32
C CYS A 131 3.04 -0.80 0.90
N PRO A 132 3.94 0.05 0.37
CA PRO A 132 3.96 1.46 0.71
C PRO A 132 2.71 2.18 0.21
N ILE A 133 2.27 3.19 0.97
CA ILE A 133 1.18 4.10 0.64
C ILE A 133 1.61 5.54 0.96
N ILE A 134 1.09 6.50 0.20
CA ILE A 134 1.23 7.92 0.52
C ILE A 134 -0.04 8.42 1.21
N TRP A 135 0.14 9.03 2.38
CA TRP A 135 -0.93 9.60 3.19
C TRP A 135 -0.73 11.11 3.37
N LYS A 136 -1.85 11.85 3.42
CA LYS A 136 -1.94 13.22 3.94
C LYS A 136 -3.37 13.50 4.37
N ASN A 137 -3.54 14.53 5.18
CA ASN A 137 -4.84 14.97 5.69
C ASN A 137 -5.84 15.19 4.53
N GLY A 138 -7.07 14.71 4.75
CA GLY A 138 -8.16 14.81 3.78
C GLY A 138 -8.21 13.71 2.72
N LEU A 139 -7.17 12.88 2.56
CA LEU A 139 -7.25 11.72 1.69
C LEU A 139 -8.20 10.65 2.25
N LYS A 140 -8.77 9.86 1.35
CA LYS A 140 -9.53 8.65 1.64
C LYS A 140 -8.97 7.52 0.80
N LEU A 141 -8.30 6.57 1.43
CA LEU A 141 -7.67 5.44 0.75
C LEU A 141 -8.57 4.22 0.87
N LYS A 142 -8.96 3.66 -0.26
CA LYS A 142 -9.70 2.40 -0.33
C LYS A 142 -8.87 1.37 -1.07
N ILE A 143 -8.43 0.35 -0.35
CA ILE A 143 -7.45 -0.63 -0.83
C ILE A 143 -8.07 -1.99 -1.06
N SER A 144 -7.58 -2.73 -2.05
CA SER A 144 -7.83 -4.17 -2.15
C SER A 144 -6.53 -4.93 -2.38
N ALA A 145 -6.39 -6.09 -1.75
CA ALA A 145 -5.26 -7.00 -1.95
C ALA A 145 -5.61 -8.45 -1.57
N SER A 146 -4.82 -9.41 -2.01
CA SER A 146 -4.80 -10.79 -1.55
C SER A 146 -3.77 -10.96 -0.45
N MET A 147 -4.15 -11.60 0.66
CA MET A 147 -3.25 -11.81 1.80
C MET A 147 -1.96 -12.56 1.43
N ALA A 148 -2.03 -13.54 0.52
CA ALA A 148 -0.86 -14.34 0.12
C ALA A 148 0.05 -13.67 -0.92
N GLN A 149 -0.44 -12.63 -1.60
CA GLN A 149 0.23 -11.93 -2.68
C GLN A 149 0.13 -10.42 -2.41
N PHE A 150 0.43 -10.04 -1.16
CA PHE A 150 -0.02 -8.76 -0.62
C PHE A 150 0.44 -7.57 -1.45
N GLN A 151 1.74 -7.46 -1.71
CA GLN A 151 2.26 -6.38 -2.56
C GLN A 151 1.75 -6.50 -4.00
N SER A 152 1.83 -7.69 -4.60
CA SER A 152 1.57 -7.92 -6.03
C SER A 152 0.12 -7.81 -6.47
N SER A 153 -0.81 -8.03 -5.56
CA SER A 153 -2.24 -7.84 -5.81
C SER A 153 -2.80 -6.52 -5.26
N PHE A 154 -1.94 -5.68 -4.67
CA PHE A 154 -2.38 -4.45 -4.03
C PHE A 154 -3.01 -3.49 -5.04
N THR A 155 -4.07 -2.80 -4.66
CA THR A 155 -4.71 -1.79 -5.50
C THR A 155 -5.25 -0.70 -4.60
N ILE A 156 -5.32 0.51 -5.14
CA ILE A 156 -5.97 1.65 -4.50
C ILE A 156 -7.06 2.12 -5.47
N GLU A 157 -8.29 2.22 -5.00
CA GLU A 157 -9.40 2.80 -5.77
C GLU A 157 -9.17 4.31 -5.90
N ASN A 158 -9.17 4.82 -7.14
CA ASN A 158 -8.94 6.24 -7.47
C ASN A 158 -7.68 6.81 -6.78
N PRO A 159 -6.49 6.26 -7.07
CA PRO A 159 -5.26 6.66 -6.39
C PRO A 159 -4.93 8.14 -6.66
N SER A 160 -4.34 8.82 -5.67
CA SER A 160 -3.68 10.11 -5.90
C SER A 160 -2.51 9.95 -6.88
N PRO A 161 -2.00 11.02 -7.52
CA PRO A 161 -0.85 10.93 -8.41
C PRO A 161 0.37 10.25 -7.78
N GLU A 162 0.65 10.51 -6.51
CA GLU A 162 1.76 9.90 -5.76
C GLU A 162 1.54 8.41 -5.54
N ASN A 163 0.32 8.02 -5.14
CA ASN A 163 -0.03 6.61 -4.96
C ASN A 163 -0.09 5.85 -6.29
N ALA A 164 -0.53 6.48 -7.37
CA ALA A 164 -0.48 5.90 -8.71
C ALA A 164 0.97 5.63 -9.13
N ALA A 165 1.87 6.57 -8.86
CA ALA A 165 3.30 6.40 -9.10
C ALA A 165 3.91 5.25 -8.25
N LEU A 166 3.49 5.09 -6.99
CA LEU A 166 3.89 3.92 -6.18
C LEU A 166 3.45 2.59 -6.79
N LEU A 167 2.20 2.52 -7.27
CA LEU A 167 1.67 1.32 -7.92
C LEU A 167 2.44 1.00 -9.21
N SER A 168 2.73 2.01 -10.04
CA SER A 168 3.55 1.83 -11.25
C SER A 168 4.98 1.38 -10.92
N LEU A 169 5.62 1.95 -9.89
CA LEU A 169 6.94 1.52 -9.44
C LEU A 169 6.94 0.06 -9.00
N ARG A 170 5.91 -0.35 -8.26
CA ARG A 170 5.74 -1.75 -7.84
C ARG A 170 5.62 -2.68 -9.05
N ASP A 171 4.76 -2.35 -10.02
CA ASP A 171 4.55 -3.19 -11.21
C ASP A 171 5.85 -3.35 -12.00
N LEU A 172 6.60 -2.26 -12.14
CA LEU A 172 7.90 -2.24 -12.77
C LEU A 172 8.93 -3.09 -12.00
N ARG A 173 8.96 -3.01 -10.65
CA ARG A 173 9.79 -3.88 -9.81
C ARG A 173 9.49 -5.35 -10.03
N GLN A 174 8.22 -5.71 -10.14
CA GLN A 174 7.80 -7.09 -10.39
C GLN A 174 8.19 -7.59 -11.77
N ALA A 175 7.97 -6.78 -12.81
CA ALA A 175 8.38 -7.12 -14.16
C ALA A 175 9.89 -7.31 -14.27
N ALA A 176 10.67 -6.40 -13.66
CA ALA A 176 12.12 -6.48 -13.62
C ALA A 176 12.59 -7.75 -12.86
N PHE A 177 11.94 -8.10 -11.75
CA PHE A 177 12.28 -9.31 -11.00
C PHE A 177 11.96 -10.59 -11.76
N GLN A 178 10.82 -10.65 -12.46
CA GLN A 178 10.47 -11.81 -13.30
C GLN A 178 11.51 -12.03 -14.40
N GLN A 179 11.98 -10.95 -15.03
CA GLN A 179 13.07 -11.01 -16.00
C GLN A 179 14.39 -11.48 -15.36
N TYR A 180 14.73 -10.96 -14.19
CA TYR A 180 15.90 -11.39 -13.41
C TYR A 180 15.87 -12.90 -13.14
N MET A 181 14.74 -13.42 -12.64
CA MET A 181 14.60 -14.84 -12.32
C MET A 181 14.62 -15.73 -13.57
N SER A 182 14.10 -15.26 -14.71
CA SER A 182 14.10 -16.04 -15.95
C SER A 182 15.49 -16.32 -16.52
N LYS A 183 16.46 -15.44 -16.25
CA LYS A 183 17.84 -15.52 -16.74
C LYS A 183 18.78 -16.28 -15.81
N ASN A 184 18.39 -16.49 -14.55
CA ASN A 184 19.21 -17.10 -13.51
C ASN A 184 18.79 -18.57 -13.17
N LYS A 185 18.07 -19.26 -14.06
CA LYS A 185 17.55 -20.63 -13.79
C LYS A 185 18.59 -21.74 -13.87
N ASP A 186 19.73 -21.52 -14.51
CA ASP A 186 20.72 -22.56 -14.77
C ASP A 186 21.91 -22.44 -13.78
N GLU A 187 21.78 -23.14 -12.65
CA GLU A 187 22.77 -23.14 -11.57
C GLU A 187 23.90 -24.17 -11.80
N GLU A 188 24.89 -23.88 -12.66
CA GLU A 188 26.18 -24.62 -12.67
C GLU A 188 27.42 -23.70 -12.63
N HIS A 189 28.43 -24.03 -11.82
CA HIS A 189 29.49 -23.14 -11.34
C HIS A 189 30.63 -22.85 -12.35
N GLU A 190 30.77 -21.61 -12.86
CA GLU A 190 32.01 -21.09 -13.50
C GLU A 190 32.12 -19.55 -13.38
N GLU A 191 33.33 -18.99 -13.50
CA GLU A 191 33.66 -17.55 -13.35
C GLU A 191 32.83 -16.61 -14.28
N THR A 192 32.36 -17.13 -15.42
CA THR A 192 31.42 -16.45 -16.34
C THR A 192 30.14 -15.98 -15.62
N LYS A 193 29.75 -16.64 -14.53
CA LYS A 193 28.59 -16.26 -13.70
C LYS A 193 28.74 -14.94 -12.98
N ILE A 194 29.94 -14.46 -12.67
CA ILE A 194 30.09 -13.20 -11.94
C ILE A 194 29.63 -12.04 -12.83
N LEU A 195 30.07 -12.02 -14.08
CA LEU A 195 29.67 -10.99 -15.05
C LEU A 195 28.17 -11.08 -15.38
N GLU A 196 27.64 -12.29 -15.55
CA GLU A 196 26.22 -12.50 -15.83
C GLU A 196 25.32 -12.13 -14.65
N ALA A 197 25.73 -12.46 -13.41
CA ALA A 197 25.01 -12.07 -12.20
C ALA A 197 25.01 -10.54 -12.01
N GLU A 198 26.14 -9.87 -12.26
CA GLU A 198 26.20 -8.41 -12.23
C GLU A 198 25.33 -7.77 -13.31
N ALA A 199 25.34 -8.33 -14.53
CA ALA A 199 24.47 -7.88 -15.61
C ALA A 199 22.98 -8.12 -15.28
N ALA A 200 22.63 -9.26 -14.70
CA ALA A 200 21.27 -9.56 -14.26
C ALA A 200 20.82 -8.59 -13.16
N ARG A 201 21.69 -8.33 -12.16
CA ARG A 201 21.44 -7.34 -11.11
C ARG A 201 21.21 -5.95 -11.69
N LEU A 202 22.06 -5.51 -12.62
CA LEU A 202 21.90 -4.21 -13.28
C LEU A 202 20.60 -4.15 -14.08
N ASN A 203 20.22 -5.22 -14.79
CA ASN A 203 18.96 -5.30 -15.53
C ASN A 203 17.74 -5.21 -14.61
N PHE A 204 17.82 -5.75 -13.40
CA PHE A 204 16.78 -5.58 -12.38
C PHE A 204 16.71 -4.13 -11.86
N GLN A 205 17.87 -3.52 -11.60
CA GLN A 205 17.97 -2.18 -11.02
C GLN A 205 17.59 -1.07 -12.00
N LYS A 206 17.98 -1.21 -13.28
CA LYS A 206 17.89 -0.14 -14.28
C LYS A 206 16.46 0.44 -14.43
N PRO A 207 15.39 -0.36 -14.55
CA PRO A 207 14.04 0.18 -14.62
C PRO A 207 13.67 1.03 -13.40
N LEU A 208 14.11 0.63 -12.20
CA LEU A 208 13.82 1.34 -10.95
C LEU A 208 14.59 2.67 -10.88
N MET A 209 15.84 2.66 -11.36
CA MET A 209 16.65 3.87 -11.50
C MET A 209 16.04 4.85 -12.50
N ASP A 210 15.61 4.33 -13.66
CA ASP A 210 14.98 5.12 -14.72
C ASP A 210 13.66 5.74 -14.21
N PHE A 211 12.86 4.99 -13.45
CA PHE A 211 11.67 5.52 -12.78
C PHE A 211 12.01 6.69 -11.84
N ALA A 212 13.00 6.53 -10.95
CA ALA A 212 13.40 7.58 -10.00
C ALA A 212 13.89 8.85 -10.72
N GLN A 213 14.60 8.67 -11.84
CA GLN A 213 15.08 9.77 -12.67
C GLN A 213 13.91 10.55 -13.32
N GLN A 214 12.88 9.85 -13.77
CA GLN A 214 11.79 10.42 -14.57
C GLN A 214 10.60 10.95 -13.76
N THR A 215 10.29 10.35 -12.61
CA THR A 215 9.14 10.77 -11.82
C THR A 215 9.36 12.13 -11.16
N ASP A 216 8.34 12.98 -11.15
CA ASP A 216 8.33 14.24 -10.40
C ASP A 216 7.82 14.05 -8.95
N GLN A 217 7.43 12.83 -8.59
CA GLN A 217 6.92 12.50 -7.27
C GLN A 217 8.06 12.11 -6.32
N LEU A 218 8.34 12.96 -5.32
CA LEU A 218 9.47 12.78 -4.39
C LEU A 218 9.43 11.44 -3.65
N LEU A 219 8.36 11.14 -2.92
CA LEU A 219 8.30 9.93 -2.08
C LEU A 219 8.37 8.63 -2.90
N PRO A 220 7.68 8.51 -4.06
CA PRO A 220 7.91 7.40 -4.98
C PRO A 220 9.36 7.30 -5.49
N ALA A 221 10.02 8.41 -5.79
CA ALA A 221 11.42 8.38 -6.20
C ALA A 221 12.35 7.89 -5.08
N LEU A 222 12.14 8.35 -3.85
CA LEU A 222 12.91 7.91 -2.69
C LEU A 222 12.73 6.42 -2.41
N LEU A 223 11.51 5.90 -2.54
CA LEU A 223 11.25 4.47 -2.46
C LEU A 223 11.97 3.69 -3.57
N ALA A 224 11.96 4.20 -4.81
CA ALA A 224 12.68 3.58 -5.91
C ALA A 224 14.19 3.49 -5.62
N ILE A 225 14.81 4.55 -5.09
CA ILE A 225 16.21 4.54 -4.64
C ILE A 225 16.46 3.46 -3.58
N ARG A 226 15.51 3.24 -2.65
CA ARG A 226 15.59 2.16 -1.65
C ARG A 226 15.47 0.78 -2.28
N TRP A 227 14.58 0.60 -3.25
CA TRP A 227 14.40 -0.69 -3.94
C TRP A 227 15.50 -1.02 -4.95
N VAL A 228 16.21 -0.03 -5.48
CA VAL A 228 17.41 -0.26 -6.29
C VAL A 228 18.50 -0.93 -5.47
N SER A 229 18.68 -0.54 -4.20
CA SER A 229 19.65 -1.17 -3.28
C SER A 229 19.03 -1.42 -1.90
N PRO A 230 18.28 -2.53 -1.74
CA PRO A 230 17.62 -2.84 -0.47
C PRO A 230 18.60 -2.92 0.70
N ASN A 231 19.80 -3.47 0.44
CA ASN A 231 20.90 -3.60 1.41
C ASN A 231 21.73 -2.31 1.61
N GLN A 232 21.30 -1.20 1.02
CA GLN A 232 21.98 0.11 1.11
C GLN A 232 23.42 0.11 0.56
N ASP A 233 23.76 -0.86 -0.29
CA ASP A 233 25.02 -0.86 -1.04
C ASP A 233 24.87 0.05 -2.27
N TYR A 234 25.16 1.33 -2.07
CA TYR A 234 25.14 2.34 -3.13
C TYR A 234 26.50 2.49 -3.84
N GLU A 235 27.53 1.74 -3.42
CA GLU A 235 28.88 1.84 -4.00
C GLU A 235 28.90 1.45 -5.49
N ARG A 236 27.92 0.66 -5.90
CA ARG A 236 27.80 0.09 -7.26
C ARG A 236 26.97 0.96 -8.22
N ILE A 237 26.39 2.05 -7.73
CA ILE A 237 25.54 2.98 -8.49
C ILE A 237 25.75 4.45 -8.04
N PRO A 238 26.99 4.92 -7.83
CA PRO A 238 27.24 6.22 -7.21
C PRO A 238 26.77 7.38 -8.10
N GLU A 239 26.88 7.28 -9.42
CA GLU A 239 26.44 8.33 -10.36
C GLU A 239 24.92 8.53 -10.32
N PHE A 240 24.17 7.43 -10.19
CA PHE A 240 22.72 7.49 -10.04
C PHE A 240 22.35 8.17 -8.71
N LEU A 241 22.98 7.77 -7.61
CA LEU A 241 22.68 8.40 -6.32
C LEU A 241 23.04 9.89 -6.33
N PHE A 242 24.14 10.27 -6.99
CA PHE A 242 24.52 11.67 -7.18
C PHE A 242 23.45 12.47 -7.94
N SER A 243 22.96 11.94 -9.06
CA SER A 243 21.93 12.61 -9.86
C SER A 243 20.64 12.80 -9.05
N GLN A 244 20.28 11.82 -8.22
CA GLN A 244 19.14 11.93 -7.31
C GLN A 244 19.37 12.99 -6.22
N CYS A 245 20.58 13.09 -5.65
CA CYS A 245 20.92 14.15 -4.70
C CYS A 245 20.71 15.53 -5.34
N GLN A 246 21.32 15.77 -6.52
CA GLN A 246 21.24 17.05 -7.22
C GLN A 246 19.79 17.43 -7.56
N LYS A 247 19.02 16.48 -8.11
CA LYS A 247 17.61 16.67 -8.46
C LYS A 247 16.79 17.09 -7.24
N TRP A 248 16.85 16.30 -6.17
CA TRP A 248 15.94 16.49 -5.06
C TRP A 248 16.37 17.60 -4.10
N GLN A 249 17.66 17.89 -3.98
CA GLN A 249 18.12 19.08 -3.26
C GLN A 249 17.70 20.37 -3.95
N SER A 250 17.64 20.39 -5.29
CA SER A 250 17.19 21.57 -6.03
C SER A 250 15.69 21.81 -5.88
N SER A 251 14.88 20.75 -5.91
CA SER A 251 13.41 20.87 -5.88
C SER A 251 12.80 20.81 -4.48
N ASN A 252 13.42 20.12 -3.53
CA ASN A 252 12.92 19.87 -2.18
C ASN A 252 14.04 19.93 -1.11
N PRO A 253 14.81 21.04 -1.02
CA PRO A 253 16.01 21.13 -0.17
C PRO A 253 15.74 20.90 1.32
N GLY A 254 14.54 21.24 1.81
CA GLY A 254 14.17 21.13 3.22
C GLY A 254 13.56 19.79 3.64
N HIS A 255 13.34 18.84 2.71
CA HIS A 255 12.71 17.57 3.06
C HIS A 255 13.68 16.68 3.85
N PRO A 256 13.32 16.16 5.05
CA PRO A 256 14.27 15.45 5.93
C PRO A 256 14.97 14.27 5.26
N TRP A 257 14.27 13.53 4.39
CA TRP A 257 14.88 12.40 3.67
C TRP A 257 15.77 12.82 2.50
N VAL A 258 15.54 14.00 1.91
CA VAL A 258 16.42 14.53 0.86
C VAL A 258 17.77 14.91 1.46
N CYS A 259 17.78 15.49 2.66
CA CYS A 259 19.01 15.81 3.38
C CYS A 259 19.86 14.57 3.73
N GLN A 260 19.27 13.37 3.70
CA GLN A 260 19.98 12.11 3.98
C GLN A 260 20.60 11.47 2.74
N LEU A 261 20.18 11.83 1.52
CA LEU A 261 20.72 11.24 0.29
C LEU A 261 22.25 11.38 0.16
N PRO A 262 22.87 12.55 0.45
CA PRO A 262 24.32 12.76 0.34
C PRO A 262 25.16 11.91 1.29
N THR A 263 24.57 11.39 2.37
CA THR A 263 25.28 10.60 3.38
C THR A 263 25.22 9.10 3.12
N LYS A 264 24.33 8.64 2.23
CA LYS A 264 24.23 7.22 1.85
C LYS A 264 25.52 6.63 1.24
N PRO A 265 26.31 7.36 0.42
CA PRO A 265 27.62 6.90 -0.02
C PRO A 265 28.68 6.94 1.08
N GLN A 266 28.38 7.19 2.37
CA GLN A 266 29.40 7.27 3.41
C GLN A 266 29.45 6.03 4.31
N ASN A 267 28.38 5.23 4.35
CA ASN A 267 28.26 4.11 5.30
C ASN A 267 29.24 2.94 5.06
N ARG A 268 30.05 2.98 3.99
CA ARG A 268 31.19 2.05 3.78
C ARG A 268 32.43 2.67 3.12
N PHE A 269 32.42 3.97 2.84
CA PHE A 269 33.49 4.58 2.05
C PHE A 269 34.64 5.11 2.92
N GLY A 270 35.82 4.56 2.68
CA GLY A 270 37.07 5.31 2.79
C GLY A 270 37.17 6.43 1.72
N VAL A 271 38.40 6.81 1.34
CA VAL A 271 38.80 7.99 0.56
C VAL A 271 37.91 8.40 -0.65
N LEU A 272 37.20 7.49 -1.29
CA LEU A 272 36.29 7.77 -2.43
C LEU A 272 34.99 8.50 -2.02
N GLY A 273 34.46 8.27 -0.82
CA GLY A 273 33.25 8.97 -0.34
C GLY A 273 33.51 10.46 -0.08
N LYS A 274 34.75 10.83 0.28
CA LYS A 274 35.15 12.25 0.47
C LYS A 274 35.14 13.02 -0.85
N LYS A 275 35.68 12.45 -1.93
CA LYS A 275 35.66 13.07 -3.26
C LYS A 275 34.25 13.23 -3.84
N PHE A 276 33.31 12.38 -3.42
CA PHE A 276 31.90 12.47 -3.83
C PHE A 276 31.21 13.68 -3.19
N ILE A 277 31.50 13.95 -1.91
CA ILE A 277 31.00 15.14 -1.19
C ILE A 277 31.64 16.42 -1.74
N GLU A 278 32.94 16.42 -2.05
CA GLU A 278 33.64 17.58 -2.61
C GLU A 278 33.12 18.02 -3.99
N ARG A 279 32.32 17.17 -4.66
CA ARG A 279 31.68 17.46 -5.96
C ARG A 279 30.20 17.82 -5.87
N MET A 280 29.58 17.70 -4.69
CA MET A 280 28.22 18.18 -4.40
C MET A 280 28.29 19.64 -3.94
#